data_AF-A0A2V6QKG3-F1
#
_entry.id   AF-A0A2V6QKG3-F1
#
_cell.length_a   1.000
_cell.length_b   1.000
_cell.length_c   1.000
_cell.angle_alpha   90.00
_cell.angle_beta   90.00
_cell.angle_gamma   90.00
#
_symmetry.space_group_name_H-M   'P 1'
#
loop_
_entity.id
_entity.type
_entity.pdbx_description
1 polymer ?
#
loop_
_entity_poly.entity_id
_entity_poly.type
_entity_poly.pdbx_seq_one_letter_code
_entity_poly.pdbx_strand_id
1 'polypeptide(L)'
;MTPIDKGNLVAQWAFDTRPVLLRFHLWLEDVEVERAQAEPVSAHTFTPRGIARCLAMTSAATALGTRLFGDYGGGAGRDKATVNQVKKSADAVSAYVMSEGLWHLTRTLPENHALMVCLGEGLMPKAGESPEMGANPMLGFGRVYARPELARTVDRRVRRLLNEPGHTFEQFYGWLQSRGITLWGAAVDTLENTSRFADGKPTGPMAVFHLFDSPLRLSRPYESYMGCLTVPARIAQAAEQASVLLDYRTPRKQVAEAIEAAYPGIRREHIHVWTLRGKSRVHRLGKLWDEWDRLGVHLVEDGWRAPSGLEVFTDSGTYAPTFLVGSWKDGAGATHVFLCDGYAATAEAMQAASLSDVLDVHSTMAMFSPSFELPCDAEARLMQLDPSAPDFAQRLAELAGGRQVEAGKVRTYAEAIEEAAASNMPRGKQVLQPDDFLPEKDWHVLASVGYMCDDPYTGASGVTQVADGVYRVTTRLATRKASSRITFTLRLMEPFETTRQIFSPLLVRFLSGVDHATRPVKISDSGRIRNELQTMIPQALEHDGERIRVRFERINEMVLSRDKQAKIRTVLEWYKAHHPVWFEWLEVV
;
A
#
# COMPACT_ATOMS: atom_id res chain seq x y z
N MET A 1 8.01 -34.15 8.53
CA MET A 1 8.04 -33.47 9.85
C MET A 1 7.31 -34.35 10.84
N THR A 2 7.87 -34.62 12.02
CA THR A 2 7.19 -35.44 13.04
C THR A 2 6.04 -34.65 13.69
N PRO A 3 5.07 -35.31 14.37
CA PRO A 3 4.03 -34.60 15.12
C PRO A 3 4.59 -33.63 16.19
N ILE A 4 5.69 -33.99 16.84
CA ILE A 4 6.36 -33.14 17.85
C ILE A 4 6.96 -31.91 17.19
N ASP A 5 7.64 -32.07 16.05
CA ASP A 5 8.23 -30.94 15.31
C ASP A 5 7.14 -29.96 14.85
N LYS A 6 6.00 -30.47 14.41
CA LYS A 6 4.83 -29.67 14.03
C LYS A 6 4.28 -28.90 15.23
N GLY A 7 4.11 -29.56 16.38
CA GLY A 7 3.66 -28.92 17.61
C GLY A 7 4.61 -27.81 18.07
N ASN A 8 5.92 -28.05 18.02
CA ASN A 8 6.95 -27.05 18.34
C ASN A 8 6.92 -25.85 17.38
N LEU A 9 6.68 -26.09 16.09
CA LEU A 9 6.54 -25.03 15.10
C LEU A 9 5.34 -24.14 15.42
N VAL A 10 4.16 -24.73 15.67
CA VAL A 10 2.94 -23.99 16.03
C VAL A 10 3.15 -23.20 17.32
N ALA A 11 3.72 -23.81 18.35
CA ALA A 11 4.00 -23.16 19.63
C ALA A 11 4.94 -21.95 19.47
N GLN A 12 5.99 -22.08 18.67
CA GLN A 12 6.93 -20.99 18.39
C GLN A 12 6.24 -19.83 17.65
N TRP A 13 5.44 -20.12 16.63
CA TRP A 13 4.69 -19.07 15.91
C TRP A 13 3.64 -18.41 16.81
N ALA A 14 2.92 -19.17 17.63
CA ALA A 14 1.97 -18.62 18.59
C ALA A 14 2.67 -17.70 19.60
N PHE A 15 3.84 -18.08 20.11
CA PHE A 15 4.63 -17.26 21.02
C PHE A 15 5.09 -15.96 20.35
N ASP A 16 5.71 -16.05 19.17
CA ASP A 16 6.26 -14.88 18.47
C ASP A 16 5.17 -13.91 18.00
N THR A 17 4.01 -14.43 17.60
CA THR A 17 2.90 -13.64 17.04
C THR A 17 1.82 -13.30 18.06
N ARG A 18 2.03 -13.68 19.33
CA ARG A 18 1.13 -13.41 20.45
C ARG A 18 0.61 -11.97 20.52
N PRO A 19 1.41 -10.90 20.28
CA PRO A 19 0.90 -9.53 20.33
C PRO A 19 -0.29 -9.27 19.39
N VAL A 20 -0.26 -9.88 18.20
CA VAL A 20 -1.31 -9.74 17.17
C VAL A 20 -2.46 -10.71 17.44
N LEU A 21 -2.16 -11.98 17.76
CA LEU A 21 -3.16 -12.99 18.08
C LEU A 21 -4.07 -12.55 19.23
N LEU A 22 -3.49 -12.07 20.34
CA LEU A 22 -4.25 -11.58 21.49
C LEU A 22 -5.07 -10.34 21.16
N ARG A 23 -4.57 -9.48 20.27
CA ARG A 23 -5.31 -8.28 19.87
C ARG A 23 -6.59 -8.63 19.13
N PHE A 24 -6.53 -9.61 18.25
CA PHE A 24 -7.67 -9.99 17.40
C PHE A 24 -8.46 -11.18 17.92
N HIS A 25 -8.14 -11.67 19.13
CA HIS A 25 -8.78 -12.84 19.76
C HIS A 25 -8.77 -14.03 18.80
N LEU A 26 -7.59 -14.31 18.25
CA LEU A 26 -7.34 -15.41 17.32
C LEU A 26 -6.53 -16.49 18.03
N TRP A 27 -6.96 -17.73 17.85
CA TRP A 27 -6.20 -18.90 18.26
C TRP A 27 -5.51 -19.53 17.05
N LEU A 28 -4.21 -19.81 17.17
CA LEU A 28 -3.44 -20.47 16.12
C LEU A 28 -3.56 -21.98 16.28
N GLU A 29 -4.38 -22.61 15.43
CA GLU A 29 -4.52 -24.08 15.36
C GLU A 29 -3.35 -24.71 14.62
N ASP A 30 -2.94 -24.08 13.52
CA ASP A 30 -1.85 -24.61 12.70
C ASP A 30 -1.11 -23.54 11.91
N VAL A 31 0.12 -23.85 11.51
CA VAL A 31 0.94 -23.09 10.56
C VAL A 31 1.69 -24.02 9.61
N GLU A 32 1.56 -23.76 8.32
CA GLU A 32 2.33 -24.39 7.24
C GLU A 32 3.27 -23.33 6.64
N VAL A 33 4.54 -23.67 6.43
CA VAL A 33 5.54 -22.74 5.90
C VAL A 33 6.26 -23.39 4.73
N GLU A 34 6.03 -22.85 3.55
CA GLU A 34 6.76 -23.18 2.33
C GLU A 34 7.83 -22.12 2.09
N ARG A 35 9.04 -22.54 1.75
CA ARG A 35 10.19 -21.64 1.56
C ARG A 35 10.84 -21.92 0.21
N ALA A 36 11.31 -20.85 -0.44
CA ALA A 36 12.14 -20.98 -1.64
C ALA A 36 13.59 -21.38 -1.29
N GLN A 37 13.97 -21.22 -0.02
CA GLN A 37 15.30 -21.45 0.53
C GLN A 37 15.23 -22.23 1.85
N ALA A 38 16.34 -22.83 2.29
CA ALA A 38 16.36 -23.64 3.51
C ALA A 38 16.10 -22.82 4.80
N GLU A 39 16.76 -21.67 4.91
CA GLU A 39 16.67 -20.79 6.07
C GLU A 39 15.35 -19.97 6.07
N PRO A 40 14.82 -19.59 7.25
CA PRO A 40 13.63 -18.76 7.30
C PRO A 40 13.93 -17.33 6.82
N VAL A 41 12.94 -16.63 6.24
CA VAL A 41 13.04 -15.20 5.87
C VAL A 41 13.59 -14.34 7.01
N SER A 42 13.23 -14.68 8.26
CA SER A 42 13.70 -14.00 9.46
C SER A 42 15.21 -14.10 9.73
N ALA A 43 15.95 -14.94 9.00
CA ALA A 43 17.41 -14.99 9.03
C ALA A 43 18.08 -14.04 8.02
N HIS A 44 17.32 -13.53 7.03
CA HIS A 44 17.85 -12.69 5.95
C HIS A 44 17.40 -11.23 6.06
N THR A 45 16.30 -10.96 6.76
CA THR A 45 15.78 -9.60 6.96
C THR A 45 16.56 -8.81 8.03
N PHE A 46 16.56 -7.49 7.89
CA PHE A 46 17.09 -6.55 8.88
C PHE A 46 16.24 -6.46 10.17
N THR A 47 15.03 -7.02 10.16
CA THR A 47 14.15 -7.02 11.33
C THR A 47 14.46 -8.16 12.31
N PRO A 48 14.22 -7.98 13.62
CA PRO A 48 14.29 -9.09 14.56
C PRO A 48 13.33 -10.22 14.18
N ARG A 49 13.69 -11.48 14.47
CA ARG A 49 12.92 -12.66 14.01
C ARG A 49 11.43 -12.64 14.37
N GLY A 50 11.11 -12.21 15.60
CA GLY A 50 9.73 -12.10 16.07
C GLY A 50 8.93 -11.01 15.32
N ILE A 51 9.60 -9.94 14.86
CA ILE A 51 8.96 -8.84 14.12
C ILE A 51 8.54 -9.30 12.73
N ALA A 52 9.41 -9.99 11.99
CA ALA A 52 9.05 -10.55 10.69
C ALA A 52 7.84 -11.49 10.78
N ARG A 53 7.80 -12.35 11.81
CA ARG A 53 6.66 -13.26 12.07
C ARG A 53 5.39 -12.50 12.47
N CYS A 54 5.50 -11.48 13.32
CA CYS A 54 4.38 -10.61 13.67
C CYS A 54 3.82 -9.85 12.45
N LEU A 55 4.68 -9.45 11.52
CA LEU A 55 4.26 -8.79 10.30
C LEU A 55 3.46 -9.74 9.41
N ALA A 56 3.91 -10.99 9.23
CA ALA A 56 3.12 -12.01 8.56
C ALA A 56 1.75 -12.22 9.23
N MET A 57 1.70 -12.35 10.56
CA MET A 57 0.43 -12.49 11.28
C MET A 57 -0.45 -11.24 11.15
N THR A 58 0.13 -10.04 11.08
CA THR A 58 -0.61 -8.79 10.86
C THR A 58 -1.22 -8.76 9.46
N SER A 59 -0.47 -9.15 8.42
CA SER A 59 -1.02 -9.32 7.07
C SER A 59 -2.10 -10.40 7.02
N ALA A 60 -1.95 -11.51 7.75
CA ALA A 60 -2.96 -12.57 7.84
C ALA A 60 -4.25 -12.08 8.51
N ALA A 61 -4.12 -11.41 9.67
CA ALA A 61 -5.25 -10.84 10.39
C ALA A 61 -5.95 -9.77 9.54
N THR A 62 -5.19 -8.94 8.82
CA THR A 62 -5.74 -7.95 7.89
C THR A 62 -6.55 -8.61 6.78
N ALA A 63 -5.98 -9.62 6.10
CA ALA A 63 -6.69 -10.34 5.05
C ALA A 63 -7.96 -11.04 5.56
N LEU A 64 -7.88 -11.73 6.71
CA LEU A 64 -9.02 -12.39 7.36
C LEU A 64 -10.11 -11.38 7.73
N GLY A 65 -9.72 -10.32 8.44
CA GLY A 65 -10.61 -9.29 8.94
C GLY A 65 -11.35 -8.58 7.82
N THR A 66 -10.62 -8.15 6.79
CA THR A 66 -11.21 -7.48 5.63
C THR A 66 -12.12 -8.44 4.87
N ARG A 67 -11.71 -9.69 4.64
CA ARG A 67 -12.55 -10.67 3.91
C ARG A 67 -13.87 -10.97 4.61
N LEU A 68 -13.86 -11.09 5.94
CA LEU A 68 -15.06 -11.45 6.73
C LEU A 68 -15.93 -10.25 7.07
N PHE A 69 -15.33 -9.08 7.33
CA PHE A 69 -16.03 -7.94 7.92
C PHE A 69 -16.02 -6.68 7.05
N GLY A 70 -15.33 -6.70 5.90
CA GLY A 70 -15.28 -5.60 4.94
C GLY A 70 -16.41 -5.56 3.92
N ASP A 71 -17.45 -6.38 4.05
CA ASP A 71 -18.60 -6.45 3.12
C ASP A 71 -18.22 -6.88 1.68
N TYR A 72 -17.40 -7.93 1.58
CA TYR A 72 -16.99 -8.53 0.30
C TYR A 72 -18.19 -8.88 -0.57
N GLY A 73 -18.21 -8.40 -1.81
CA GLY A 73 -19.31 -8.60 -2.74
C GLY A 73 -20.57 -7.75 -2.48
N GLY A 74 -20.57 -6.90 -1.45
CA GLY A 74 -21.72 -6.04 -1.12
C GLY A 74 -22.08 -5.03 -2.21
N GLY A 75 -21.13 -4.71 -3.09
CA GLY A 75 -21.30 -3.80 -4.23
C GLY A 75 -21.84 -4.47 -5.50
N ALA A 76 -21.88 -5.80 -5.56
CA ALA A 76 -22.25 -6.52 -6.77
C ALA A 76 -23.67 -6.14 -7.25
N GLY A 77 -23.78 -5.65 -8.49
CA GLY A 77 -25.04 -5.23 -9.10
C GLY A 77 -25.67 -3.98 -8.48
N ARG A 78 -24.94 -3.25 -7.62
CA ARG A 78 -25.40 -1.99 -7.01
C ARG A 78 -24.97 -0.78 -7.84
N ASP A 79 -25.54 0.38 -7.51
CA ASP A 79 -25.13 1.64 -8.12
C ASP A 79 -23.72 2.07 -7.67
N LYS A 80 -23.15 3.02 -8.41
CA LYS A 80 -21.80 3.55 -8.14
C LYS A 80 -21.64 4.12 -6.73
N ALA A 81 -22.69 4.74 -6.19
CA ALA A 81 -22.65 5.34 -4.86
C ALA A 81 -22.51 4.27 -3.77
N THR A 82 -23.32 3.21 -3.86
CA THR A 82 -23.29 2.06 -2.97
C THR A 82 -21.97 1.31 -3.08
N VAL A 83 -21.48 1.04 -4.31
CA VAL A 83 -20.17 0.41 -4.53
C VAL A 83 -19.06 1.22 -3.86
N ASN A 84 -19.06 2.54 -4.01
CA ASN A 84 -18.08 3.40 -3.36
C ASN A 84 -18.16 3.34 -1.82
N GLN A 85 -19.35 3.19 -1.26
CA GLN A 85 -19.54 3.04 0.19
C GLN A 85 -19.00 1.70 0.71
N VAL A 86 -19.22 0.62 -0.03
CA VAL A 86 -18.66 -0.72 0.26
C VAL A 86 -17.14 -0.66 0.24
N LYS A 87 -16.56 -0.09 -0.83
CA LYS A 87 -15.11 0.13 -0.94
C LYS A 87 -14.53 0.86 0.27
N LYS A 88 -15.07 2.03 0.60
CA LYS A 88 -14.64 2.82 1.77
C LYS A 88 -14.76 2.05 3.10
N SER A 89 -15.80 1.24 3.25
CA SER A 89 -16.00 0.43 4.46
C SER A 89 -14.97 -0.70 4.55
N ALA A 90 -14.67 -1.35 3.43
CA ALA A 90 -13.64 -2.37 3.34
C ALA A 90 -12.24 -1.80 3.64
N ASP A 91 -11.90 -0.65 3.05
CA ASP A 91 -10.63 0.06 3.31
C ASP A 91 -10.51 0.44 4.78
N ALA A 92 -11.59 0.93 5.40
CA ALA A 92 -11.59 1.30 6.82
C ALA A 92 -11.33 0.10 7.75
N VAL A 93 -11.92 -1.06 7.46
CA VAL A 93 -11.63 -2.30 8.19
C VAL A 93 -10.18 -2.72 7.98
N SER A 94 -9.73 -2.75 6.72
CA SER A 94 -8.37 -3.18 6.41
C SER A 94 -7.30 -2.32 7.07
N ALA A 95 -7.45 -0.99 6.97
CA ALA A 95 -6.57 -0.03 7.60
C ALA A 95 -6.57 -0.12 9.12
N TYR A 96 -7.74 -0.33 9.72
CA TYR A 96 -7.87 -0.53 11.15
C TYR A 96 -7.07 -1.74 11.63
N VAL A 97 -7.26 -2.89 10.97
CA VAL A 97 -6.65 -4.15 11.36
C VAL A 97 -5.14 -4.09 11.19
N MET A 98 -4.66 -3.59 10.06
CA MET A 98 -3.23 -3.38 9.81
C MET A 98 -2.63 -2.46 10.88
N SER A 99 -3.24 -1.29 11.13
CA SER A 99 -2.73 -0.34 12.13
C SER A 99 -2.72 -0.90 13.55
N GLU A 100 -3.75 -1.64 13.96
CA GLU A 100 -3.77 -2.28 15.29
C GLU A 100 -2.72 -3.39 15.40
N GLY A 101 -2.47 -4.14 14.32
CA GLY A 101 -1.34 -5.08 14.25
C GLY A 101 0.01 -4.37 14.41
N LEU A 102 0.23 -3.27 13.69
CA LEU A 102 1.43 -2.44 13.82
C LEU A 102 1.61 -1.87 15.24
N TRP A 103 0.55 -1.38 15.87
CA TRP A 103 0.62 -0.90 17.26
C TRP A 103 1.03 -2.00 18.25
N HIS A 104 0.54 -3.22 18.04
CA HIS A 104 0.83 -4.33 18.94
C HIS A 104 2.21 -4.92 18.69
N LEU A 105 2.66 -5.02 17.44
CA LEU A 105 4.00 -5.49 17.12
C LEU A 105 5.07 -4.48 17.53
N THR A 106 4.85 -3.17 17.35
CA THR A 106 5.88 -2.16 17.65
C THR A 106 6.16 -1.98 19.15
N ARG A 107 5.30 -2.51 20.03
CA ARG A 107 5.56 -2.57 21.47
C ARG A 107 6.70 -3.52 21.85
N THR A 108 7.03 -4.47 20.98
CA THR A 108 8.13 -5.42 21.20
C THR A 108 9.45 -4.92 20.63
N LEU A 109 9.46 -3.77 19.93
CA LEU A 109 10.67 -3.17 19.40
C LEU A 109 11.59 -2.63 20.51
N PRO A 110 12.91 -2.51 20.24
CA PRO A 110 13.83 -1.75 21.07
C PRO A 110 13.36 -0.30 21.29
N GLU A 111 13.81 0.32 22.37
CA GLU A 111 13.32 1.64 22.81
C GLU A 111 13.66 2.79 21.87
N ASN A 112 14.63 2.59 20.99
CA ASN A 112 15.07 3.54 19.97
C ASN A 112 14.56 3.21 18.55
N HIS A 113 13.69 2.20 18.39
CA HIS A 113 13.17 1.77 17.10
C HIS A 113 11.73 2.24 16.87
N ALA A 114 11.50 2.81 15.70
CA ALA A 114 10.19 3.27 15.26
C ALA A 114 9.95 2.88 13.80
N LEU A 115 8.68 2.85 13.42
CA LEU A 115 8.22 2.69 12.05
C LEU A 115 7.45 3.94 11.65
N MET A 116 7.70 4.47 10.45
CA MET A 116 6.97 5.60 9.87
C MET A 116 6.36 5.18 8.54
N VAL A 117 5.05 5.40 8.38
CA VAL A 117 4.42 5.28 7.07
C VAL A 117 4.92 6.41 6.17
N CYS A 118 5.53 6.06 5.04
CA CYS A 118 6.12 6.99 4.09
C CYS A 118 5.30 7.07 2.79
N LEU A 119 4.56 6.01 2.45
CA LEU A 119 3.62 5.95 1.34
C LEU A 119 2.42 5.10 1.79
N GLY A 120 1.20 5.47 1.42
CA GLY A 120 0.04 4.62 1.65
C GLY A 120 -1.29 5.37 1.57
N GLU A 121 -2.32 4.82 2.22
CA GLU A 121 -3.69 5.34 2.22
C GLU A 121 -3.75 6.78 2.78
N GLY A 122 -3.82 7.77 1.90
CA GLY A 122 -4.18 9.14 2.24
C GLY A 122 -3.12 9.98 2.97
N LEU A 123 -3.43 11.28 3.03
CA LEU A 123 -2.70 12.30 3.78
C LEU A 123 -2.91 12.12 5.30
N MET A 124 -1.89 12.36 6.14
CA MET A 124 -2.07 12.55 7.58
C MET A 124 -2.19 14.05 7.89
N PRO A 125 -3.35 14.59 8.30
CA PRO A 125 -3.49 16.01 8.58
C PRO A 125 -2.76 16.35 9.89
N LYS A 126 -1.84 17.33 9.86
CA LYS A 126 -1.27 17.93 11.08
C LYS A 126 -1.23 19.46 10.97
N ALA A 127 -1.85 20.13 11.96
CA ALA A 127 -1.81 21.55 12.32
C ALA A 127 -1.85 22.59 11.17
N GLY A 128 -3.07 22.93 10.71
CA GLY A 128 -3.38 24.18 9.99
C GLY A 128 -4.07 24.07 8.62
N GLU A 129 -4.26 22.89 8.05
CA GLU A 129 -4.62 22.73 6.62
C GLU A 129 -5.87 21.86 6.32
N SER A 130 -6.47 22.13 5.15
CA SER A 130 -7.25 21.21 4.28
C SER A 130 -6.91 21.55 2.82
N PRO A 131 -6.90 20.62 1.83
CA PRO A 131 -8.12 20.33 1.05
C PRO A 131 -8.19 18.92 0.42
N GLU A 132 -9.22 18.08 0.56
CA GLU A 132 -10.39 18.07 1.42
C GLU A 132 -10.58 16.61 1.86
N MET A 133 -9.72 16.22 2.82
CA MET A 133 -10.08 15.33 3.92
C MET A 133 -10.45 13.88 3.55
N GLY A 134 -9.62 13.23 2.72
CA GLY A 134 -9.50 11.77 2.56
C GLY A 134 -8.35 11.19 3.40
N ALA A 135 -8.28 11.56 4.67
CA ALA A 135 -7.18 11.19 5.55
C ALA A 135 -7.38 9.80 6.17
N ASN A 136 -6.36 8.94 6.12
CA ASN A 136 -6.31 7.78 7.00
C ASN A 136 -5.32 8.02 8.15
N PRO A 137 -5.72 8.67 9.26
CA PRO A 137 -4.83 8.89 10.42
C PRO A 137 -4.32 7.59 11.06
N MET A 138 -4.90 6.44 10.70
CA MET A 138 -4.39 5.15 11.10
C MET A 138 -3.12 4.80 10.32
N LEU A 139 -3.05 5.04 8.99
CA LEU A 139 -1.95 4.60 8.12
C LEU A 139 -1.45 5.66 7.10
N GLY A 140 -1.73 6.93 7.34
CA GLY A 140 -1.35 8.02 6.44
C GLY A 140 0.12 8.40 6.59
N PHE A 141 0.63 9.15 5.61
CA PHE A 141 2.02 9.64 5.60
C PHE A 141 2.45 10.25 6.94
N GLY A 142 3.65 9.91 7.41
CA GLY A 142 4.21 10.45 8.64
C GLY A 142 3.61 9.85 9.92
N ARG A 143 2.73 8.85 9.82
CA ARG A 143 2.25 8.11 10.98
C ARG A 143 3.37 7.28 11.58
N VAL A 144 3.64 7.49 12.87
CA VAL A 144 4.69 6.79 13.62
C VAL A 144 4.09 5.69 14.52
N TYR A 145 4.67 4.50 14.44
CA TYR A 145 4.43 3.38 15.35
C TYR A 145 5.70 3.05 16.12
N ALA A 146 5.64 3.19 17.44
CA ALA A 146 6.75 2.91 18.34
C ALA A 146 6.23 2.79 19.78
N ARG A 147 7.15 2.56 20.73
CA ARG A 147 6.84 2.76 22.15
C ARG A 147 6.40 4.22 22.41
N PRO A 148 5.51 4.48 23.39
CA PRO A 148 4.82 5.76 23.50
C PRO A 148 5.71 7.01 23.54
N GLU A 149 6.82 6.98 24.27
CA GLU A 149 7.73 8.13 24.41
C GLU A 149 8.49 8.42 23.11
N LEU A 150 9.02 7.38 22.46
CA LEU A 150 9.68 7.52 21.17
C LEU A 150 8.69 8.00 20.10
N ALA A 151 7.48 7.41 20.06
CA ALA A 151 6.43 7.80 19.13
C ALA A 151 6.14 9.30 19.22
N ARG A 152 5.93 9.85 20.43
CA ARG A 152 5.71 11.30 20.63
C ARG A 152 6.89 12.16 20.18
N THR A 153 8.12 11.68 20.38
CA THR A 153 9.32 12.43 20.05
C THR A 153 9.55 12.47 18.54
N VAL A 154 9.42 11.35 17.86
CA VAL A 154 9.50 11.28 16.39
C VAL A 154 8.31 12.00 15.75
N ASP A 155 7.09 11.84 16.28
CA ASP A 155 5.89 12.55 15.78
C ASP A 155 6.05 14.07 15.78
N ARG A 156 6.68 14.63 16.82
CA ARG A 156 7.01 16.06 16.88
C ARG A 156 7.98 16.44 15.77
N ARG A 157 8.98 15.62 15.47
CA ARG A 157 9.94 15.89 14.39
C ARG A 157 9.28 15.78 13.01
N VAL A 158 8.42 14.78 12.79
CA VAL A 158 7.64 14.63 11.55
C VAL A 158 6.71 15.83 11.32
N ARG A 159 6.08 16.37 12.38
CA ARG A 159 5.28 17.61 12.27
C ARG A 159 6.09 18.78 11.73
N ARG A 160 7.34 18.92 12.16
CA ARG A 160 8.23 19.95 11.64
C ARG A 160 8.54 19.72 10.17
N LEU A 161 8.76 18.46 9.76
CA LEU A 161 9.07 18.10 8.38
C LEU A 161 7.90 18.45 7.44
N LEU A 162 6.68 18.23 7.92
CA LEU A 162 5.46 18.58 7.19
C LEU A 162 5.25 20.10 7.10
N ASN A 163 5.33 20.79 8.25
CA ASN A 163 4.73 22.11 8.40
C ASN A 163 5.71 23.27 8.49
N GLU A 164 6.99 23.05 8.83
CA GLU A 164 7.95 24.15 8.97
C GLU A 164 8.67 24.41 7.64
N PRO A 165 8.49 25.59 7.00
CA PRO A 165 9.25 25.95 5.81
C PRO A 165 10.76 25.90 6.08
N GLY A 166 11.51 25.26 5.18
CA GLY A 166 12.96 25.12 5.29
C GLY A 166 13.43 23.97 6.20
N HIS A 167 12.52 23.23 6.87
CA HIS A 167 12.91 22.01 7.56
C HIS A 167 13.01 20.85 6.56
N THR A 168 14.23 20.48 6.18
CA THR A 168 14.46 19.50 5.10
C THR A 168 14.51 18.05 5.60
N PHE A 169 14.38 17.10 4.68
CA PHE A 169 14.55 15.67 4.98
C PHE A 169 15.94 15.37 5.54
N GLU A 170 17.00 16.02 5.05
CA GLU A 170 18.37 15.83 5.53
C GLU A 170 18.51 16.25 7.00
N GLN A 171 17.85 17.35 7.39
CA GLN A 171 17.82 17.78 8.79
C GLN A 171 17.00 16.84 9.68
N PHE A 172 15.92 16.25 9.14
CA PHE A 172 15.13 15.24 9.81
C PHE A 172 15.95 13.96 10.03
N TYR A 173 16.57 13.45 8.97
CA TYR A 173 17.34 12.21 8.97
C TYR A 173 18.62 12.33 9.80
N GLY A 174 19.37 13.42 9.66
CA GLY A 174 20.55 13.69 10.49
C GLY A 174 20.22 13.80 11.99
N TRP A 175 19.02 14.31 12.33
CA TRP A 175 18.55 14.33 13.71
C TRP A 175 18.30 12.91 14.26
N LEU A 176 17.73 12.00 13.46
CA LEU A 176 17.56 10.59 13.85
C LEU A 176 18.91 9.93 14.13
N GLN A 177 19.87 10.10 13.21
CA GLN A 177 21.22 9.54 13.30
C GLN A 177 21.96 10.05 14.54
N SER A 178 21.92 11.37 14.80
CA SER A 178 22.59 11.99 15.96
C SER A 178 22.09 11.49 17.33
N ARG A 179 20.89 10.88 17.36
CA ARG A 179 20.23 10.35 18.56
C ARG A 179 20.22 8.83 18.62
N GLY A 180 20.81 8.15 17.63
CA GLY A 180 20.77 6.69 17.53
C GLY A 180 19.35 6.14 17.41
N ILE A 181 18.43 6.90 16.79
CA ILE A 181 17.06 6.44 16.53
C ILE A 181 17.05 5.68 15.20
N THR A 182 16.60 4.43 15.24
CA THR A 182 16.35 3.63 14.04
C THR A 182 14.90 3.85 13.61
N LEU A 183 14.71 4.48 12.45
CA LEU A 183 13.40 4.68 11.86
C LEU A 183 13.27 3.82 10.60
N TRP A 184 12.36 2.86 10.60
CA TRP A 184 12.00 2.10 9.40
C TRP A 184 10.91 2.83 8.62
N GLY A 185 11.05 2.89 7.30
CA GLY A 185 10.02 3.41 6.41
C GLY A 185 9.02 2.33 6.04
N ALA A 186 7.76 2.69 5.82
CA ALA A 186 6.75 1.75 5.34
C ALA A 186 6.00 2.29 4.12
N ALA A 187 5.71 1.41 3.16
CA ALA A 187 4.74 1.65 2.09
C ALA A 187 3.58 0.68 2.25
N VAL A 188 2.35 1.20 2.29
CA VAL A 188 1.15 0.44 2.68
C VAL A 188 0.04 0.59 1.67
N ASP A 189 -0.46 -0.52 1.16
CA ASP A 189 -1.74 -0.60 0.44
C ASP A 189 -2.58 -1.66 1.16
N THR A 190 -3.59 -1.21 1.90
CA THR A 190 -4.32 -2.13 2.78
C THR A 190 -5.35 -2.96 2.04
N LEU A 191 -5.77 -2.55 0.85
CA LEU A 191 -6.75 -3.28 0.06
C LEU A 191 -6.49 -3.03 -1.42
N GLU A 192 -5.46 -3.71 -1.93
CA GLU A 192 -5.21 -3.76 -3.36
C GLU A 192 -6.43 -4.41 -4.03
N ASN A 193 -6.83 -3.87 -5.18
CA ASN A 193 -7.99 -4.34 -5.95
C ASN A 193 -9.34 -4.13 -5.23
N THR A 194 -9.53 -3.02 -4.52
CA THR A 194 -10.77 -2.66 -3.80
C THR A 194 -12.04 -2.80 -4.65
N SER A 195 -12.01 -2.41 -5.93
CA SER A 195 -13.18 -2.54 -6.82
C SER A 195 -13.54 -4.02 -7.03
N ARG A 196 -12.54 -4.88 -7.25
CA ARG A 196 -12.74 -6.33 -7.37
C ARG A 196 -13.28 -6.94 -6.09
N PHE A 197 -12.80 -6.45 -4.94
CA PHE A 197 -13.30 -6.86 -3.62
C PHE A 197 -14.79 -6.49 -3.43
N ALA A 198 -15.17 -5.25 -3.74
CA ALA A 198 -16.55 -4.78 -3.64
C ALA A 198 -17.50 -5.54 -4.58
N ASP A 199 -17.01 -5.92 -5.77
CA ASP A 199 -17.74 -6.71 -6.76
C ASP A 199 -17.76 -8.22 -6.45
N GLY A 200 -17.05 -8.67 -5.40
CA GLY A 200 -17.02 -10.07 -5.00
C GLY A 200 -16.25 -10.97 -5.97
N LYS A 201 -15.25 -10.43 -6.67
CA LYS A 201 -14.41 -11.19 -7.61
C LYS A 201 -13.54 -12.21 -6.86
N PRO A 202 -13.46 -13.47 -7.35
CA PRO A 202 -12.80 -14.56 -6.64
C PRO A 202 -11.28 -14.44 -6.57
N THR A 203 -10.67 -13.53 -7.36
CA THR A 203 -9.22 -13.37 -7.47
C THR A 203 -8.79 -11.91 -7.38
N GLY A 204 -7.62 -11.67 -6.78
CA GLY A 204 -6.92 -10.38 -6.79
C GLY A 204 -6.87 -9.61 -5.47
N PRO A 205 -7.96 -9.46 -4.69
CA PRO A 205 -7.91 -8.70 -3.44
C PRO A 205 -6.87 -9.19 -2.44
N MET A 206 -6.02 -8.27 -1.96
CA MET A 206 -4.97 -8.54 -0.98
C MET A 206 -4.58 -7.29 -0.18
N ALA A 207 -3.86 -7.48 0.92
CA ALA A 207 -3.22 -6.41 1.67
C ALA A 207 -1.70 -6.47 1.44
N VAL A 208 -1.08 -5.34 1.12
CA VAL A 208 0.33 -5.20 0.79
C VAL A 208 1.02 -4.25 1.78
N PHE A 209 2.12 -4.70 2.36
CA PHE A 209 2.91 -3.93 3.31
C PHE A 209 4.40 -4.13 3.07
N HIS A 210 5.13 -3.06 2.77
CA HIS A 210 6.58 -3.07 2.58
C HIS A 210 7.25 -2.30 3.71
N LEU A 211 8.20 -2.94 4.39
CA LEU A 211 9.03 -2.32 5.41
C LEU A 211 10.46 -2.12 4.89
N PHE A 212 10.92 -0.88 4.87
CA PHE A 212 12.26 -0.47 4.50
C PHE A 212 13.11 -0.26 5.76
N ASP A 213 14.40 -0.57 5.67
CA ASP A 213 15.35 -0.39 6.77
C ASP A 213 15.63 1.08 7.16
N SER A 214 15.12 2.01 6.36
CA SER A 214 15.25 3.46 6.51
C SER A 214 13.97 4.17 6.04
N PRO A 215 13.69 5.42 6.47
CA PRO A 215 12.53 6.15 5.96
C PRO A 215 12.74 6.54 4.49
N LEU A 216 11.66 6.62 3.71
CA LEU A 216 11.75 7.19 2.36
C LEU A 216 12.01 8.70 2.45
N ARG A 217 12.69 9.25 1.45
CA ARG A 217 13.08 10.66 1.34
C ARG A 217 11.90 11.63 1.20
N LEU A 218 10.68 11.13 0.96
CA LEU A 218 9.49 11.97 0.89
C LEU A 218 9.34 12.78 2.18
N SER A 219 9.10 14.08 2.02
CA SER A 219 8.97 15.02 3.15
C SER A 219 7.52 15.38 3.44
N ARG A 220 6.64 15.15 2.46
CA ARG A 220 5.21 15.40 2.54
C ARG A 220 4.47 14.27 1.84
N PRO A 221 3.17 14.10 2.11
CA PRO A 221 2.39 13.16 1.34
C PRO A 221 2.46 13.51 -0.16
N TYR A 222 2.41 12.49 -1.01
CA TYR A 222 2.43 12.67 -2.45
C TYR A 222 1.60 11.59 -3.12
N GLU A 223 0.54 12.02 -3.81
CA GLU A 223 -0.38 11.13 -4.52
C GLU A 223 -0.39 11.51 -5.99
N SER A 224 0.25 10.68 -6.81
CA SER A 224 0.25 10.82 -8.27
C SER A 224 0.38 9.45 -8.93
N TYR A 225 0.58 9.43 -10.24
CA TYR A 225 0.88 8.24 -11.02
C TYR A 225 2.36 8.14 -11.39
N MET A 226 2.82 6.92 -11.64
CA MET A 226 4.14 6.65 -12.20
C MET A 226 4.04 5.65 -13.34
N GLY A 227 4.68 5.96 -14.47
CA GLY A 227 4.99 4.97 -15.49
C GLY A 227 5.93 3.92 -14.91
N CYS A 228 5.69 2.64 -15.19
CA CYS A 228 6.45 1.53 -14.63
C CYS A 228 6.86 0.56 -15.74
N LEU A 229 8.12 0.12 -15.72
CA LEU A 229 8.62 -0.99 -16.52
C LEU A 229 9.40 -1.93 -15.60
N THR A 230 8.92 -3.17 -15.49
CA THR A 230 9.56 -4.22 -14.70
C THR A 230 9.82 -5.43 -15.59
N VAL A 231 11.10 -5.76 -15.77
CA VAL A 231 11.57 -6.87 -16.59
C VAL A 231 12.40 -7.85 -15.76
N PRO A 232 12.57 -9.11 -16.18
CA PRO A 232 13.55 -10.01 -15.59
C PRO A 232 14.96 -9.39 -15.58
N ALA A 233 15.71 -9.52 -14.49
CA ALA A 233 17.03 -8.88 -14.36
C ALA A 233 18.01 -9.29 -15.47
N ARG A 234 17.92 -10.54 -15.94
CA ARG A 234 18.69 -11.04 -17.08
C ARG A 234 18.50 -10.23 -18.37
N ILE A 235 17.33 -9.62 -18.58
CA ILE A 235 17.07 -8.76 -19.75
C ILE A 235 17.80 -7.43 -19.62
N ALA A 236 17.77 -6.82 -18.42
CA ALA A 236 18.54 -5.62 -18.15
C ALA A 236 20.05 -5.89 -18.31
N GLN A 237 20.55 -7.01 -17.79
CA GLN A 237 21.96 -7.42 -17.94
C GLN A 237 22.36 -7.63 -19.41
N ALA A 238 21.48 -8.22 -20.23
CA ALA A 238 21.73 -8.39 -21.66
C ALA A 238 21.79 -7.04 -22.39
N ALA A 239 20.91 -6.10 -22.03
CA ALA A 239 20.95 -4.73 -22.55
C ALA A 239 22.24 -4.00 -22.13
N GLU A 240 22.66 -4.13 -20.87
CA GLU A 240 23.90 -3.53 -20.34
C GLU A 240 25.14 -4.07 -21.06
N GLN A 241 25.19 -5.36 -21.36
CA GLN A 241 26.28 -5.95 -22.16
C GLN A 241 26.36 -5.35 -23.57
N ALA A 242 25.25 -4.87 -24.11
CA ALA A 242 25.17 -4.12 -25.36
C ALA A 242 25.31 -2.59 -25.17
N SER A 243 25.71 -2.13 -23.98
CA SER A 243 25.82 -0.70 -23.61
C SER A 243 24.50 0.08 -23.70
N VAL A 244 23.37 -0.60 -23.45
CA VAL A 244 22.04 -0.01 -23.39
C VAL A 244 21.54 -0.03 -21.95
N LEU A 245 21.20 1.13 -21.39
CA LEU A 245 20.53 1.23 -20.10
C LEU A 245 19.02 1.10 -20.32
N LEU A 246 18.47 -0.07 -19.98
CA LEU A 246 17.05 -0.34 -20.14
C LEU A 246 16.25 0.34 -19.03
N ASP A 247 15.26 1.12 -19.44
CA ASP A 247 14.44 1.93 -18.55
C ASP A 247 13.01 2.13 -19.08
N TYR A 248 12.15 2.76 -18.28
CA TYR A 248 10.76 3.03 -18.65
C TYR A 248 10.61 3.77 -19.99
N ARG A 249 11.57 4.61 -20.36
CA ARG A 249 11.52 5.45 -21.57
C ARG A 249 12.11 4.76 -22.80
N THR A 250 12.71 3.59 -22.63
CA THR A 250 13.33 2.80 -23.69
C THR A 250 12.25 2.39 -24.72
N PRO A 251 12.43 2.66 -26.01
CA PRO A 251 11.46 2.23 -27.04
C PRO A 251 11.18 0.73 -26.96
N ARG A 252 9.92 0.30 -27.06
CA ARG A 252 9.58 -1.12 -26.81
C ARG A 252 10.23 -2.08 -27.80
N LYS A 253 10.60 -1.60 -28.98
CA LYS A 253 11.45 -2.33 -29.92
C LYS A 253 12.79 -2.74 -29.31
N GLN A 254 13.48 -1.82 -28.62
CA GLN A 254 14.77 -2.11 -27.98
C GLN A 254 14.61 -3.02 -26.77
N VAL A 255 13.49 -2.90 -26.04
CA VAL A 255 13.15 -3.84 -24.97
C VAL A 255 12.97 -5.25 -25.54
N ALA A 256 12.23 -5.41 -26.64
CA ALA A 256 12.08 -6.70 -27.33
C ALA A 256 13.42 -7.28 -27.82
N GLU A 257 14.30 -6.45 -28.40
CA GLU A 257 15.64 -6.86 -28.83
C GLU A 257 16.49 -7.34 -27.63
N ALA A 258 16.41 -6.66 -26.48
CA ALA A 258 17.07 -7.10 -25.25
C ALA A 258 16.50 -8.43 -24.72
N ILE A 259 15.19 -8.67 -24.88
CA ILE A 259 14.55 -9.94 -24.55
C ILE A 259 15.08 -11.06 -25.46
N GLU A 260 15.16 -10.83 -26.76
CA GLU A 260 15.70 -11.79 -27.74
C GLU A 260 17.17 -12.13 -27.45
N ALA A 261 17.97 -11.14 -27.04
CA ALA A 261 19.35 -11.35 -26.62
C ALA A 261 19.46 -12.16 -25.32
N ALA A 262 18.61 -11.88 -24.33
CA ALA A 262 18.59 -12.61 -23.06
C ALA A 262 18.09 -14.06 -23.19
N TYR A 263 17.17 -14.29 -24.13
CA TYR A 263 16.52 -15.59 -24.39
C TYR A 263 16.60 -15.97 -25.87
N PRO A 264 17.76 -16.49 -26.33
CA PRO A 264 17.94 -16.86 -27.73
C PRO A 264 16.89 -17.84 -28.23
N GLY A 265 16.27 -17.52 -29.37
CA GLY A 265 15.23 -18.34 -30.01
C GLY A 265 13.83 -18.19 -29.42
N ILE A 266 13.61 -17.23 -28.51
CA ILE A 266 12.26 -16.86 -28.08
C ILE A 266 11.43 -16.37 -29.27
N ARG A 267 10.17 -16.78 -29.34
CA ARG A 267 9.20 -16.24 -30.29
C ARG A 267 8.51 -15.04 -29.68
N ARG A 268 8.22 -13.99 -30.46
CA ARG A 268 7.66 -12.75 -29.90
C ARG A 268 6.28 -12.94 -29.29
N GLU A 269 5.48 -13.86 -29.84
CA GLU A 269 4.19 -14.21 -29.27
C GLU A 269 4.29 -14.93 -27.89
N HIS A 270 5.50 -15.35 -27.49
CA HIS A 270 5.80 -15.90 -26.16
C HIS A 270 6.40 -14.88 -25.20
N ILE A 271 6.48 -13.62 -25.62
CA ILE A 271 6.72 -12.49 -24.75
C ILE A 271 5.35 -11.99 -24.30
N HIS A 272 5.11 -12.00 -23.00
CA HIS A 272 3.85 -11.66 -22.37
C HIS A 272 3.99 -10.36 -21.59
N VAL A 273 3.32 -9.31 -22.05
CA VAL A 273 3.36 -7.99 -21.42
C VAL A 273 2.05 -7.78 -20.67
N TRP A 274 2.15 -7.72 -19.35
CA TRP A 274 1.04 -7.30 -18.51
C TRP A 274 1.02 -5.78 -18.40
N THR A 275 -0.14 -5.19 -18.71
CA THR A 275 -0.44 -3.77 -18.61
C THR A 275 -1.88 -3.61 -18.17
N LEU A 276 -2.20 -2.53 -17.46
CA LEU A 276 -3.60 -2.14 -17.28
C LEU A 276 -4.27 -1.95 -18.64
N ARG A 277 -5.47 -2.53 -18.82
CA ARG A 277 -6.30 -2.39 -20.03
C ARG A 277 -7.67 -1.82 -19.70
N GLY A 278 -8.50 -1.66 -20.73
CA GLY A 278 -9.86 -1.16 -20.64
C GLY A 278 -10.09 0.15 -21.41
N LYS A 279 -11.35 0.37 -21.82
CA LYS A 279 -11.75 1.45 -22.73
C LYS A 279 -11.37 2.85 -22.21
N SER A 280 -11.42 3.08 -20.90
CA SER A 280 -11.05 4.36 -20.27
C SER A 280 -9.55 4.66 -20.27
N ARG A 281 -8.71 3.70 -20.67
CA ARG A 281 -7.24 3.83 -20.66
C ARG A 281 -6.64 3.96 -22.06
N VAL A 282 -7.42 3.75 -23.11
CA VAL A 282 -6.99 3.85 -24.52
C VAL A 282 -6.29 5.18 -24.80
N HIS A 283 -6.81 6.30 -24.28
CA HIS A 283 -6.21 7.61 -24.52
C HIS A 283 -4.78 7.74 -23.94
N ARG A 284 -4.52 7.07 -22.81
CA ARG A 284 -3.29 7.20 -22.02
C ARG A 284 -2.25 6.15 -22.38
N LEU A 285 -2.69 4.92 -22.65
CA LEU A 285 -1.85 3.75 -22.90
C LEU A 285 -1.96 3.18 -24.32
N GLY A 286 -2.90 3.64 -25.14
CA GLY A 286 -3.14 3.05 -26.47
C GLY A 286 -1.89 3.03 -27.36
N LYS A 287 -1.07 4.09 -27.32
CA LYS A 287 0.22 4.12 -28.04
C LYS A 287 1.20 3.06 -27.53
N LEU A 288 1.26 2.84 -26.22
CA LEU A 288 2.12 1.83 -25.60
C LEU A 288 1.68 0.42 -26.04
N TRP A 289 0.37 0.17 -26.07
CA TRP A 289 -0.18 -1.09 -26.58
C TRP A 289 0.16 -1.29 -28.06
N ASP A 290 -0.03 -0.26 -28.89
CA ASP A 290 0.30 -0.29 -30.31
C ASP A 290 1.79 -0.59 -30.56
N GLU A 291 2.70 -0.09 -29.71
CA GLU A 291 4.13 -0.40 -29.81
C GLU A 291 4.41 -1.90 -29.63
N TRP A 292 3.79 -2.53 -28.64
CA TRP A 292 3.93 -3.97 -28.40
C TRP A 292 3.23 -4.82 -29.47
N ASP A 293 2.00 -4.46 -29.84
CA ASP A 293 1.21 -5.19 -30.84
C ASP A 293 1.93 -5.23 -32.20
N ARG A 294 2.53 -4.11 -32.64
CA ARG A 294 3.31 -4.05 -33.89
C ARG A 294 4.56 -4.93 -33.88
N LEU A 295 5.08 -5.25 -32.70
CA LEU A 295 6.21 -6.15 -32.57
C LEU A 295 5.79 -7.62 -32.61
N GLY A 296 4.49 -7.93 -32.54
CA GLY A 296 3.98 -9.30 -32.44
C GLY A 296 4.10 -9.89 -31.03
N VAL A 297 4.23 -9.03 -30.02
CA VAL A 297 4.28 -9.41 -28.60
C VAL A 297 2.86 -9.62 -28.07
N HIS A 298 2.68 -10.59 -27.18
CA HIS A 298 1.37 -10.84 -26.57
C HIS A 298 1.11 -9.84 -25.43
N LEU A 299 0.14 -8.93 -25.63
CA LEU A 299 -0.47 -8.16 -24.56
C LEU A 299 -1.44 -9.04 -23.78
N VAL A 300 -1.16 -9.27 -22.50
CA VAL A 300 -1.97 -10.13 -21.63
C VAL A 300 -3.42 -9.61 -21.57
N GLU A 301 -4.38 -10.52 -21.62
CA GLU A 301 -5.81 -10.21 -21.64
C GLU A 301 -6.51 -10.74 -20.39
N ASP A 302 -7.65 -10.15 -20.04
CA ASP A 302 -8.54 -10.67 -19.00
C ASP A 302 -8.91 -12.13 -19.32
N GLY A 303 -8.78 -13.02 -18.34
CA GLY A 303 -9.06 -14.44 -18.54
C GLY A 303 -7.86 -15.26 -19.05
N TRP A 304 -6.73 -14.63 -19.38
CA TRP A 304 -5.52 -15.40 -19.73
C TRP A 304 -5.06 -16.24 -18.54
N ARG A 305 -4.67 -17.50 -18.79
CA ARG A 305 -4.25 -18.43 -17.74
C ARG A 305 -2.76 -18.29 -17.46
N ALA A 306 -2.43 -17.82 -16.27
CA ALA A 306 -1.07 -17.78 -15.78
C ALA A 306 -0.52 -19.20 -15.51
N PRO A 307 0.80 -19.37 -15.30
CA PRO A 307 1.39 -20.65 -14.90
C PRO A 307 0.81 -21.26 -13.61
N SER A 308 0.16 -20.44 -12.76
CA SER A 308 -0.60 -20.91 -11.60
C SER A 308 -1.85 -21.74 -11.97
N GLY A 309 -2.28 -21.70 -13.24
CA GLY A 309 -3.53 -22.28 -13.73
C GLY A 309 -4.76 -21.36 -13.58
N LEU A 310 -4.60 -20.24 -12.87
CA LEU A 310 -5.66 -19.26 -12.62
C LEU A 310 -5.73 -18.19 -13.71
N GLU A 311 -6.93 -17.65 -13.89
CA GLU A 311 -7.21 -16.57 -14.84
C GLU A 311 -6.78 -15.22 -14.26
N VAL A 312 -5.95 -14.49 -15.01
CA VAL A 312 -5.50 -13.14 -14.64
C VAL A 312 -6.52 -12.08 -15.04
N PHE A 313 -6.26 -10.85 -14.60
CA PHE A 313 -7.06 -9.67 -14.90
C PHE A 313 -6.16 -8.47 -15.18
N THR A 314 -6.68 -7.50 -15.92
CA THR A 314 -5.95 -6.31 -16.40
C THR A 314 -6.72 -5.02 -16.14
N ASP A 315 -7.86 -5.10 -15.46
CA ASP A 315 -8.72 -3.97 -15.13
C ASP A 315 -8.23 -3.15 -13.91
N SER A 316 -7.39 -3.78 -13.07
CA SER A 316 -6.85 -3.27 -11.79
C SER A 316 -5.58 -4.05 -11.36
N GLY A 317 -4.90 -3.59 -10.30
CA GLY A 317 -3.86 -4.33 -9.58
C GLY A 317 -2.53 -4.43 -10.30
N THR A 318 -1.59 -3.54 -9.97
CA THR A 318 -0.29 -3.43 -10.65
C THR A 318 0.85 -4.05 -9.86
N TYR A 319 0.63 -4.38 -8.58
CA TYR A 319 1.66 -4.91 -7.71
C TYR A 319 1.84 -6.42 -7.90
N ALA A 320 0.77 -7.20 -7.74
CA ALA A 320 0.83 -8.67 -7.80
C ALA A 320 1.42 -9.26 -9.11
N PRO A 321 1.16 -8.70 -10.31
CA PRO A 321 1.80 -9.16 -11.56
C PRO A 321 3.33 -9.20 -11.50
N THR A 322 3.96 -8.35 -10.68
CA THR A 322 5.41 -8.28 -10.52
C THR A 322 6.01 -9.60 -10.04
N PHE A 323 5.28 -10.40 -9.26
CA PHE A 323 5.76 -11.71 -8.81
C PHE A 323 5.83 -12.77 -9.93
N LEU A 324 5.16 -12.55 -11.06
CA LEU A 324 5.21 -13.44 -12.23
C LEU A 324 6.29 -13.02 -13.24
N VAL A 325 6.89 -11.82 -13.08
CA VAL A 325 7.95 -11.35 -13.96
C VAL A 325 9.12 -12.31 -13.92
N GLY A 326 9.46 -12.87 -15.08
CA GLY A 326 10.40 -13.97 -15.18
C GLY A 326 10.25 -14.73 -16.49
N SER A 327 10.74 -15.96 -16.50
CA SER A 327 10.62 -16.87 -17.64
C SER A 327 10.31 -18.29 -17.20
N TRP A 328 9.59 -19.03 -18.03
CA TRP A 328 9.34 -20.47 -17.83
C TRP A 328 9.36 -21.22 -19.17
N LYS A 329 9.30 -22.56 -19.09
CA LYS A 329 9.08 -23.42 -20.25
C LYS A 329 7.70 -24.05 -20.19
N ASP A 330 6.99 -24.09 -21.30
CA ASP A 330 5.71 -24.78 -21.41
C ASP A 330 5.88 -26.31 -21.55
N GLY A 331 4.77 -27.03 -21.68
CA GLY A 331 4.78 -28.49 -21.87
C GLY A 331 5.42 -28.96 -23.19
N ALA A 332 5.57 -28.07 -24.17
CA ALA A 332 6.28 -28.32 -25.42
C ALA A 332 7.77 -27.92 -25.35
N GLY A 333 8.23 -27.42 -24.19
CA GLY A 333 9.60 -26.95 -23.97
C GLY A 333 9.90 -25.56 -24.53
N ALA A 334 8.90 -24.85 -25.03
CA ALA A 334 9.05 -23.49 -25.55
C ALA A 334 9.25 -22.50 -24.40
N THR A 335 10.14 -21.53 -24.59
CA THR A 335 10.43 -20.51 -23.58
C THR A 335 9.39 -19.39 -23.67
N HIS A 336 8.89 -18.97 -22.51
CA HIS A 336 8.01 -17.82 -22.32
C HIS A 336 8.67 -16.82 -21.39
N VAL A 337 8.42 -15.53 -21.62
CA VAL A 337 8.89 -14.42 -20.78
C VAL A 337 7.69 -13.56 -20.41
N PHE A 338 7.58 -13.19 -19.15
CA PHE A 338 6.55 -12.28 -18.65
C PHE A 338 7.21 -11.03 -18.07
N LEU A 339 6.66 -9.86 -18.40
CA LEU A 339 7.08 -8.55 -17.90
C LEU A 339 5.87 -7.67 -17.64
N CYS A 340 6.06 -6.62 -16.84
CA CYS A 340 5.04 -5.61 -16.56
C CYS A 340 5.44 -4.27 -17.18
N ASP A 341 4.50 -3.62 -17.85
CA ASP A 341 4.68 -2.32 -18.47
C ASP A 341 3.39 -1.49 -18.37
N GLY A 342 3.49 -0.20 -18.13
CA GLY A 342 2.33 0.69 -18.02
C GLY A 342 2.51 1.75 -16.95
N TYR A 343 1.57 1.82 -16.01
CA TYR A 343 1.60 2.77 -14.90
C TYR A 343 0.93 2.19 -13.65
N ALA A 344 1.22 2.80 -12.51
CA ALA A 344 0.60 2.52 -11.22
C ALA A 344 0.42 3.83 -10.42
N ALA A 345 -0.37 3.81 -9.35
CA ALA A 345 -0.34 4.89 -8.36
C ALA A 345 1.03 4.92 -7.67
N THR A 346 1.46 6.07 -7.15
CA THR A 346 2.84 6.24 -6.62
C THR A 346 3.21 5.24 -5.52
N ALA A 347 2.29 4.96 -4.59
CA ALA A 347 2.52 3.97 -3.53
C ALA A 347 2.70 2.55 -4.10
N GLU A 348 1.75 2.11 -4.95
CA GLU A 348 1.80 0.82 -5.63
C GLU A 348 3.07 0.68 -6.50
N ALA A 349 3.43 1.75 -7.24
CA ALA A 349 4.61 1.80 -8.10
C ALA A 349 5.89 1.58 -7.29
N MET A 350 6.06 2.30 -6.17
CA MET A 350 7.23 2.14 -5.31
C MET A 350 7.24 0.76 -4.64
N GLN A 351 6.09 0.23 -4.21
CA GLN A 351 6.00 -1.12 -3.66
C GLN A 351 6.42 -2.16 -4.71
N ALA A 352 5.84 -2.12 -5.91
CA ALA A 352 6.17 -3.03 -7.01
C ALA A 352 7.65 -2.92 -7.40
N ALA A 353 8.16 -1.70 -7.56
CA ALA A 353 9.55 -1.48 -7.93
C ALA A 353 10.52 -1.93 -6.85
N SER A 354 10.19 -1.74 -5.57
CA SER A 354 11.05 -2.20 -4.47
C SER A 354 11.19 -3.72 -4.39
N LEU A 355 10.33 -4.49 -5.08
CA LEU A 355 10.54 -5.93 -5.24
C LEU A 355 11.80 -6.26 -6.04
N SER A 356 12.48 -5.31 -6.69
CA SER A 356 13.81 -5.54 -7.29
C SER A 356 14.89 -5.91 -6.27
N ASP A 357 14.70 -5.58 -4.98
CA ASP A 357 15.58 -6.06 -3.90
C ASP A 357 15.27 -7.51 -3.49
N VAL A 358 14.08 -8.00 -3.86
CA VAL A 358 13.50 -9.27 -3.39
C VAL A 358 13.48 -10.35 -4.46
N LEU A 359 13.18 -9.96 -5.69
CA LEU A 359 13.00 -10.79 -6.88
C LEU A 359 14.14 -10.52 -7.86
N ASP A 360 14.38 -11.44 -8.78
CA ASP A 360 15.38 -11.28 -9.85
C ASP A 360 14.82 -10.44 -11.01
N VAL A 361 14.47 -9.19 -10.70
CA VAL A 361 13.82 -8.24 -11.62
C VAL A 361 14.52 -6.89 -11.61
N HIS A 362 14.43 -6.19 -12.73
CA HIS A 362 14.84 -4.80 -12.88
C HIS A 362 13.60 -3.93 -13.08
N SER A 363 13.38 -2.98 -12.17
CA SER A 363 12.21 -2.11 -12.16
C SER A 363 12.63 -0.64 -12.28
N THR A 364 11.95 0.08 -13.17
CA THR A 364 12.17 1.50 -13.39
C THR A 364 10.85 2.26 -13.43
N MET A 365 10.86 3.51 -12.97
CA MET A 365 9.68 4.35 -12.85
C MET A 365 9.87 5.72 -13.50
N ALA A 366 8.81 6.35 -13.99
CA ALA A 366 8.82 7.75 -14.42
C ALA A 366 7.63 8.49 -13.82
N MET A 367 7.86 9.68 -13.26
CA MET A 367 6.77 10.47 -12.65
C MET A 367 5.79 10.95 -13.71
N PHE A 368 4.51 10.77 -13.44
CA PHE A 368 3.40 11.38 -14.18
C PHE A 368 2.70 12.42 -13.32
N SER A 369 1.89 13.26 -13.97
CA SER A 369 1.05 14.23 -13.26
C SER A 369 -0.10 13.55 -12.49
N PRO A 370 -0.64 14.18 -11.43
CA PRO A 370 -1.78 13.63 -10.69
C PRO A 370 -3.04 13.48 -11.54
N SER A 371 -3.23 14.33 -12.56
CA SER A 371 -4.37 14.26 -13.47
C SER A 371 -4.22 13.14 -14.51
N PHE A 372 -2.97 12.84 -14.91
CA PHE A 372 -2.62 11.85 -15.91
C PHE A 372 -3.56 11.88 -17.11
N GLU A 373 -3.67 13.02 -17.78
CA GLU A 373 -4.57 13.22 -18.92
C GLU A 373 -3.87 12.97 -20.26
N LEU A 374 -2.55 13.12 -20.33
CA LEU A 374 -1.79 12.96 -21.57
C LEU A 374 -1.38 11.48 -21.79
N PRO A 375 -1.00 11.11 -23.03
CA PRO A 375 -0.31 9.85 -23.28
C PRO A 375 0.92 9.66 -22.37
N CYS A 376 1.18 8.42 -21.95
CA CYS A 376 2.21 8.12 -20.95
C CYS A 376 3.63 8.59 -21.34
N ASP A 377 3.96 8.62 -22.63
CA ASP A 377 5.24 9.13 -23.14
C ASP A 377 5.37 10.66 -22.98
N ALA A 378 4.26 11.39 -23.03
CA ALA A 378 4.20 12.83 -22.84
C ALA A 378 4.21 13.20 -21.35
N GLU A 379 3.51 12.45 -20.50
CA GLU A 379 3.47 12.68 -19.03
C GLU A 379 4.85 12.63 -18.39
N ALA A 380 5.67 11.62 -18.72
CA ALA A 380 7.05 11.52 -18.22
C ALA A 380 7.88 12.77 -18.56
N ARG A 381 7.66 13.35 -19.75
CA ARG A 381 8.39 14.55 -20.20
C ARG A 381 7.83 15.82 -19.57
N LEU A 382 6.51 15.88 -19.40
CA LEU A 382 5.82 16.99 -18.75
C LEU A 382 6.33 17.22 -17.34
N MET A 383 6.45 16.16 -16.53
CA MET A 383 6.92 16.27 -15.14
C MET A 383 8.41 16.64 -15.01
N GLN A 384 9.14 16.70 -16.12
CA GLN A 384 10.55 17.12 -16.21
C GLN A 384 10.71 18.58 -16.68
N LEU A 385 9.61 19.25 -17.02
CA LEU A 385 9.65 20.67 -17.38
C LEU A 385 9.96 21.55 -16.17
N ASP A 386 10.49 22.74 -16.46
CA ASP A 386 10.66 23.80 -15.49
C ASP A 386 9.43 24.72 -15.53
N PRO A 387 8.60 24.77 -14.47
CA PRO A 387 7.39 25.59 -14.45
C PRO A 387 7.71 27.10 -14.44
N SER A 388 8.94 27.49 -14.09
CA SER A 388 9.38 28.89 -14.08
C SER A 388 9.90 29.38 -15.45
N ALA A 389 10.09 28.46 -16.40
CA ALA A 389 10.59 28.80 -17.73
C ALA A 389 9.55 29.64 -18.50
N PRO A 390 9.96 30.73 -19.18
CA PRO A 390 9.03 31.60 -19.90
C PRO A 390 8.32 30.89 -21.07
N ASP A 391 8.88 29.79 -21.55
CA ASP A 391 8.35 28.94 -22.61
C ASP A 391 7.61 27.69 -22.10
N PHE A 392 7.36 27.57 -20.78
CA PHE A 392 6.69 26.40 -20.18
C PHE A 392 5.36 26.05 -20.88
N ALA A 393 4.49 27.05 -21.09
CA ALA A 393 3.20 26.85 -21.74
C ALA A 393 3.34 26.38 -23.20
N GLN A 394 4.37 26.84 -23.91
CA GLN A 394 4.67 26.41 -25.27
C GLN A 394 5.12 24.95 -25.29
N ARG A 395 6.08 24.57 -24.44
CA ARG A 395 6.58 23.19 -24.34
C ARG A 395 5.47 22.21 -23.94
N LEU A 396 4.59 22.63 -23.03
CA LEU A 396 3.40 21.87 -22.66
C LEU A 396 2.45 21.67 -23.87
N ALA A 397 2.20 22.72 -24.65
CA ALA A 397 1.39 22.62 -25.86
C ALA A 397 2.00 21.67 -26.91
N GLU A 398 3.32 21.69 -27.07
CA GLU A 398 4.05 20.74 -27.94
C GLU A 398 3.86 19.29 -27.49
N LEU A 399 3.99 19.00 -26.19
CA LEU A 399 3.73 17.67 -25.62
C LEU A 399 2.28 17.24 -25.75
N ALA A 400 1.34 18.18 -25.70
CA ALA A 400 -0.08 17.96 -25.93
C ALA A 400 -0.46 17.82 -27.43
N GLY A 401 0.53 17.66 -28.32
CA GLY A 401 0.33 17.48 -29.75
C GLY A 401 0.11 18.78 -30.53
N GLY A 402 0.70 19.89 -30.06
CA GLY A 402 0.64 21.20 -30.71
C GLY A 402 -0.69 21.93 -30.53
N ARG A 403 -1.54 21.49 -29.59
CA ARG A 403 -2.83 22.12 -29.30
C ARG A 403 -2.66 23.22 -28.25
N GLN A 404 -3.42 24.30 -28.38
CA GLN A 404 -3.46 25.33 -27.34
C GLN A 404 -3.99 24.73 -26.04
N VAL A 405 -3.20 24.82 -24.97
CA VAL A 405 -3.57 24.38 -23.63
C VAL A 405 -4.16 25.56 -22.86
N GLU A 406 -5.31 25.36 -22.23
CA GLU A 406 -5.98 26.39 -21.44
C GLU A 406 -5.09 26.85 -20.28
N ALA A 407 -5.08 28.15 -19.99
CA ALA A 407 -4.27 28.75 -18.93
C ALA A 407 -4.48 28.09 -17.55
N GLY A 408 -5.71 27.69 -17.23
CA GLY A 408 -6.01 26.94 -16.00
C GLY A 408 -5.26 25.61 -15.92
N LYS A 409 -5.23 24.85 -17.03
CA LYS A 409 -4.48 23.58 -17.11
C LYS A 409 -2.98 23.79 -17.06
N VAL A 410 -2.46 24.83 -17.71
CA VAL A 410 -1.04 25.20 -17.61
C VAL A 410 -0.66 25.41 -16.14
N ARG A 411 -1.48 26.17 -15.39
CA ARG A 411 -1.26 26.39 -13.96
C ARG A 411 -1.33 25.08 -13.17
N THR A 412 -2.32 24.23 -13.40
CA THR A 412 -2.43 22.93 -12.71
C THR A 412 -1.20 22.05 -12.92
N TYR A 413 -0.63 22.00 -14.13
CA TYR A 413 0.59 21.24 -14.37
C TYR A 413 1.83 21.88 -13.73
N ALA A 414 1.91 23.22 -13.69
CA ALA A 414 2.98 23.90 -12.97
C ALA A 414 2.91 23.59 -11.46
N GLU A 415 1.72 23.69 -10.86
CA GLU A 415 1.44 23.35 -9.47
C GLU A 415 1.81 21.89 -9.15
N ALA A 416 1.47 20.93 -10.03
CA ALA A 416 1.85 19.52 -9.85
C ALA A 416 3.37 19.30 -9.82
N ILE A 417 4.12 20.03 -10.66
CA ILE A 417 5.58 19.95 -10.71
C ILE A 417 6.21 20.57 -9.45
N GLU A 418 5.66 21.69 -8.99
CA GLU A 418 6.06 22.36 -7.74
C GLU A 418 5.74 21.49 -6.52
N GLU A 419 4.58 20.85 -6.47
CA GLU A 419 4.18 19.92 -5.41
C GLU A 419 5.13 18.73 -5.34
N ALA A 420 5.52 18.13 -6.48
CA ALA A 420 6.52 17.07 -6.50
C ALA A 420 7.86 17.53 -5.90
N ALA A 421 8.29 18.77 -6.17
CA ALA A 421 9.50 19.33 -5.54
C ALA A 421 9.31 19.55 -4.03
N ALA A 422 8.16 20.11 -3.63
CA ALA A 422 7.85 20.39 -2.24
C ALA A 422 7.74 19.11 -1.39
N SER A 423 7.32 17.99 -1.99
CA SER A 423 7.28 16.68 -1.34
C SER A 423 8.63 15.95 -1.32
N ASN A 424 9.69 16.57 -1.81
CA ASN A 424 11.03 15.99 -1.94
C ASN A 424 11.06 14.73 -2.84
N MET A 425 10.24 14.71 -3.89
CA MET A 425 10.31 13.67 -4.91
C MET A 425 11.64 13.75 -5.67
N PRO A 426 12.25 12.63 -6.09
CA PRO A 426 13.54 12.66 -6.76
C PRO A 426 13.36 13.18 -8.20
N ARG A 427 13.58 14.48 -8.41
CA ARG A 427 13.38 15.14 -9.73
C ARG A 427 14.65 15.27 -10.59
N GLY A 428 15.82 14.97 -10.03
CA GLY A 428 17.10 15.12 -10.72
C GLY A 428 17.38 14.07 -11.81
N LYS A 429 16.44 13.14 -12.05
CA LYS A 429 16.57 12.06 -13.02
C LYS A 429 15.30 11.95 -13.87
N GLN A 430 15.49 11.53 -15.11
CA GLN A 430 14.40 11.27 -16.06
C GLN A 430 13.61 10.00 -15.73
N VAL A 431 14.28 9.03 -15.12
CA VAL A 431 13.73 7.75 -14.67
C VAL A 431 14.26 7.50 -13.27
N LEU A 432 13.39 6.97 -12.42
CA LEU A 432 13.63 6.67 -11.02
C LEU A 432 13.78 5.17 -10.81
N GLN A 433 14.61 4.82 -9.84
CA GLN A 433 14.71 3.49 -9.26
C GLN A 433 14.34 3.56 -7.78
N PRO A 434 14.06 2.42 -7.12
CA PRO A 434 13.80 2.40 -5.68
C PRO A 434 14.88 3.12 -4.85
N ASP A 435 16.15 2.98 -5.22
CA ASP A 435 17.32 3.65 -4.61
C ASP A 435 17.22 5.18 -4.56
N ASP A 436 16.41 5.79 -5.42
CA ASP A 436 16.24 7.25 -5.47
C ASP A 436 15.33 7.75 -4.35
N PHE A 437 14.52 6.86 -3.76
CA PHE A 437 13.61 7.17 -2.66
C PHE A 437 14.24 6.97 -1.29
N LEU A 438 15.45 6.41 -1.19
CA LEU A 438 16.06 6.03 0.07
C LEU A 438 17.29 6.88 0.39
N PRO A 439 17.55 7.21 1.68
CA PRO A 439 18.69 8.02 2.08
C PRO A 439 20.02 7.36 1.71
N GLU A 440 20.11 6.04 1.91
CA GLU A 440 21.31 5.23 1.70
C GLU A 440 21.23 4.43 0.39
N LYS A 441 22.40 4.06 -0.16
CA LYS A 441 22.48 3.26 -1.39
C LYS A 441 22.37 1.76 -1.18
N ASP A 442 22.87 1.25 -0.05
CA ASP A 442 22.56 -0.11 0.36
C ASP A 442 21.33 -0.05 1.26
N TRP A 443 20.25 -0.62 0.77
CA TRP A 443 18.96 -0.67 1.46
C TRP A 443 18.35 -2.05 1.31
N HIS A 444 17.43 -2.35 2.20
CA HIS A 444 16.70 -3.60 2.23
C HIS A 444 15.21 -3.37 2.43
N VAL A 445 14.40 -4.26 1.83
CA VAL A 445 12.96 -4.33 2.09
C VAL A 445 12.54 -5.70 2.59
N LEU A 446 11.57 -5.69 3.52
CA LEU A 446 10.75 -6.84 3.87
C LEU A 446 9.33 -6.59 3.33
N ALA A 447 8.99 -7.29 2.24
CA ALA A 447 7.66 -7.31 1.66
C ALA A 447 6.78 -8.32 2.40
N SER A 448 5.55 -7.91 2.73
CA SER A 448 4.54 -8.75 3.38
C SER A 448 3.20 -8.60 2.66
N VAL A 449 2.61 -9.72 2.27
CA VAL A 449 1.33 -9.78 1.55
C VAL A 449 0.36 -10.69 2.30
N GLY A 450 -0.89 -10.25 2.47
CA GLY A 450 -1.99 -11.06 3.00
C GLY A 450 -3.07 -11.25 1.94
N TYR A 451 -3.32 -12.50 1.54
CA TYR A 451 -4.23 -12.81 0.45
C TYR A 451 -5.67 -12.93 0.95
N MET A 452 -6.55 -12.01 0.54
CA MET A 452 -7.97 -12.07 0.87
C MET A 452 -8.70 -13.05 -0.06
N CYS A 453 -8.35 -13.00 -1.34
CA CYS A 453 -8.80 -13.88 -2.41
C CYS A 453 -7.60 -14.57 -3.07
N ASP A 454 -7.86 -15.54 -3.94
CA ASP A 454 -6.80 -16.23 -4.66
C ASP A 454 -6.01 -15.24 -5.55
N ASP A 455 -4.69 -15.37 -5.55
CA ASP A 455 -3.82 -14.56 -6.38
C ASP A 455 -3.44 -15.33 -7.65
N PRO A 456 -3.88 -14.89 -8.84
CA PRO A 456 -3.62 -15.61 -10.07
C PRO A 456 -2.16 -15.52 -10.50
N TYR A 457 -1.39 -14.55 -10.02
CA TYR A 457 0.01 -14.37 -10.43
C TYR A 457 0.96 -15.31 -9.69
N THR A 458 0.69 -15.58 -8.41
CA THR A 458 1.52 -16.48 -7.59
C THR A 458 0.89 -17.83 -7.30
N GLY A 459 -0.41 -18.00 -7.54
CA GLY A 459 -1.16 -19.19 -7.13
C GLY A 459 -1.35 -19.31 -5.62
N ALA A 460 -1.17 -18.23 -4.86
CA ALA A 460 -1.46 -18.20 -3.44
C ALA A 460 -2.98 -18.19 -3.19
N SER A 461 -3.44 -19.05 -2.28
CA SER A 461 -4.87 -19.13 -1.95
C SER A 461 -5.30 -17.99 -1.02
N GLY A 462 -6.52 -17.50 -1.22
CA GLY A 462 -7.16 -16.54 -0.32
C GLY A 462 -7.64 -17.16 0.99
N VAL A 463 -8.47 -16.40 1.71
CA VAL A 463 -9.09 -16.84 2.96
C VAL A 463 -10.14 -17.91 2.67
N THR A 464 -10.01 -19.08 3.30
CA THR A 464 -10.96 -20.19 3.16
C THR A 464 -11.45 -20.66 4.54
N GLN A 465 -12.76 -20.80 4.73
CA GLN A 465 -13.31 -21.41 5.93
C GLN A 465 -13.15 -22.95 5.86
N VAL A 466 -12.59 -23.55 6.90
CA VAL A 466 -12.33 -25.01 6.97
C VAL A 466 -13.14 -25.73 8.03
N ALA A 467 -13.62 -24.99 9.04
CA ALA A 467 -14.61 -25.46 10.00
C ALA A 467 -15.40 -24.23 10.53
N ASP A 468 -16.41 -24.47 11.36
CA ASP A 468 -17.14 -23.37 12.00
C ASP A 468 -16.19 -22.51 12.84
N GLY A 469 -16.14 -21.21 12.54
CA GLY A 469 -15.20 -20.26 13.17
C GLY A 469 -13.70 -20.54 12.91
N VAL A 470 -13.32 -21.42 11.99
CA VAL A 470 -11.91 -21.74 11.67
C VAL A 470 -11.60 -21.49 10.21
N TYR A 471 -10.54 -20.72 9.96
CA TYR A 471 -10.17 -20.22 8.64
C TYR A 471 -8.70 -20.51 8.32
N ARG A 472 -8.42 -20.89 7.08
CA ARG A 472 -7.07 -20.88 6.50
C ARG A 472 -6.81 -19.53 5.85
N VAL A 473 -5.65 -18.95 6.13
CA VAL A 473 -5.23 -17.64 5.60
C VAL A 473 -3.79 -17.72 5.14
N THR A 474 -3.55 -17.37 3.88
CA THR A 474 -2.21 -17.37 3.30
C THR A 474 -1.59 -15.99 3.36
N THR A 475 -0.30 -15.96 3.65
CA THR A 475 0.54 -14.77 3.58
C THR A 475 1.85 -15.07 2.87
N ARG A 476 2.49 -14.03 2.35
CA ARG A 476 3.85 -14.11 1.81
C ARG A 476 4.74 -13.13 2.55
N LEU A 477 5.91 -13.59 2.97
CA LEU A 477 7.03 -12.73 3.34
C LEU A 477 8.13 -12.89 2.31
N ALA A 478 8.75 -11.79 1.89
CA ALA A 478 9.87 -11.83 0.98
C ALA A 478 10.87 -10.70 1.26
N THR A 479 12.16 -11.01 1.16
CA THR A 479 13.29 -10.09 1.35
C THR A 479 14.44 -10.56 0.44
N ARG A 480 15.51 -9.76 0.31
CA ARG A 480 16.71 -10.13 -0.43
C ARG A 480 17.15 -11.57 -0.11
N LYS A 481 17.17 -12.43 -1.15
CA LYS A 481 17.57 -13.86 -1.11
C LYS A 481 16.63 -14.83 -0.36
N ALA A 482 15.47 -14.39 0.12
CA ALA A 482 14.56 -15.28 0.85
C ALA A 482 13.09 -14.94 0.70
N SER A 483 12.26 -15.97 0.52
CA SER A 483 10.81 -15.87 0.46
C SER A 483 10.14 -17.02 1.22
N SER A 484 8.94 -16.78 1.74
CA SER A 484 8.12 -17.80 2.37
C SER A 484 6.65 -17.54 2.12
N ARG A 485 5.93 -18.60 1.72
CA ARG A 485 4.47 -18.66 1.73
C ARG A 485 4.05 -19.35 3.02
N ILE A 486 3.24 -18.68 3.83
CA ILE A 486 2.85 -19.13 5.16
C ILE A 486 1.33 -19.22 5.19
N THR A 487 0.81 -20.40 5.50
CA THR A 487 -0.63 -20.62 5.66
C THR A 487 -0.94 -20.85 7.13
N PHE A 488 -1.72 -19.96 7.72
CA PHE A 488 -2.19 -20.07 9.09
C PHE A 488 -3.58 -20.69 9.12
N THR A 489 -3.82 -21.59 10.06
CA THR A 489 -5.16 -22.04 10.44
C THR A 489 -5.54 -21.33 11.74
N LEU A 490 -6.48 -20.40 11.65
CA LEU A 490 -6.87 -19.49 12.71
C LEU A 490 -8.30 -19.77 13.14
N ARG A 491 -8.51 -19.95 14.44
CA ARG A 491 -9.84 -20.06 15.04
C ARG A 491 -10.23 -18.73 15.70
N LEU A 492 -11.45 -18.28 15.45
CA LEU A 492 -12.05 -17.17 16.18
C LEU A 492 -12.32 -17.62 17.62
N MET A 493 -11.79 -16.91 18.61
CA MET A 493 -12.02 -17.24 20.01
C MET A 493 -13.39 -16.77 20.51
N GLU A 494 -13.98 -15.81 19.82
CA GLU A 494 -15.27 -15.20 20.15
C GLU A 494 -16.34 -15.56 19.10
N PRO A 495 -17.63 -15.50 19.45
CA PRO A 495 -18.70 -15.57 18.47
C PRO A 495 -18.53 -14.57 17.32
N PHE A 496 -19.05 -14.91 16.13
CA PHE A 496 -18.81 -14.14 14.90
C PHE A 496 -19.12 -12.64 15.04
N GLU A 497 -20.26 -12.28 15.65
CA GLU A 497 -20.65 -10.88 15.82
C GLU A 497 -19.78 -10.13 16.86
N THR A 498 -19.31 -10.81 17.90
CA THR A 498 -18.31 -10.25 18.83
C THR A 498 -16.97 -10.05 18.13
N THR A 499 -16.56 -11.02 17.29
CA THR A 499 -15.35 -10.92 16.47
C THR A 499 -15.44 -9.75 15.49
N ARG A 500 -16.58 -9.54 14.81
CA ARG A 500 -16.83 -8.37 13.95
C ARG A 500 -16.51 -7.07 14.68
N GLN A 501 -16.93 -6.94 15.93
CA GLN A 501 -16.62 -5.77 16.74
C GLN A 501 -15.12 -5.66 17.01
N ILE A 502 -14.41 -6.74 17.34
CA ILE A 502 -12.96 -6.74 17.61
C ILE A 502 -12.15 -6.22 16.41
N PHE A 503 -12.59 -6.53 15.20
CA PHE A 503 -12.02 -6.10 13.92
C PHE A 503 -12.56 -4.75 13.41
N SER A 504 -13.51 -4.13 14.13
CA SER A 504 -14.08 -2.84 13.75
C SER A 504 -13.45 -1.69 14.56
N PRO A 505 -13.34 -0.48 13.97
CA PRO A 505 -13.10 0.75 14.70
C PRO A 505 -14.11 0.95 15.85
N LEU A 506 -13.67 1.54 16.95
CA LEU A 506 -14.44 1.74 18.18
C LEU A 506 -15.73 2.55 17.98
N LEU A 507 -15.70 3.67 17.25
CA LEU A 507 -16.89 4.46 16.93
C LEU A 507 -17.88 3.65 16.08
N VAL A 508 -17.38 2.80 15.17
CA VAL A 508 -18.23 1.88 14.39
C VAL A 508 -18.93 0.89 15.31
N ARG A 509 -18.24 0.35 16.34
CA ARG A 509 -18.86 -0.53 17.34
C ARG A 509 -20.02 0.16 18.07
N PHE A 510 -19.84 1.42 18.45
CA PHE A 510 -20.90 2.19 19.12
C PHE A 510 -22.10 2.44 18.20
N LEU A 511 -21.85 2.74 16.93
CA LEU A 511 -22.92 2.86 15.94
C LEU A 511 -23.69 1.55 15.75
N SER A 512 -23.01 0.40 15.90
CA SER A 512 -23.60 -0.94 15.89
C SER A 512 -24.26 -1.36 17.21
N GLY A 513 -24.37 -0.45 18.20
CA GLY A 513 -25.12 -0.68 19.43
C GLY A 513 -24.30 -1.15 20.64
N VAL A 514 -22.97 -1.20 20.55
CA VAL A 514 -22.14 -1.44 21.74
C VAL A 514 -22.28 -0.27 22.71
N ASP A 515 -22.61 -0.58 23.96
CA ASP A 515 -22.70 0.43 25.01
C ASP A 515 -21.31 0.98 25.37
N HIS A 516 -21.13 2.28 25.18
CA HIS A 516 -19.90 2.99 25.47
C HIS A 516 -19.69 3.24 26.97
N ALA A 517 -20.77 3.24 27.77
CA ALA A 517 -20.70 3.52 29.20
C ALA A 517 -20.07 2.36 29.99
N THR A 518 -20.31 1.12 29.58
CA THR A 518 -19.86 -0.09 30.29
C THR A 518 -18.43 -0.53 29.98
N ARG A 519 -17.74 0.14 29.04
CA ARG A 519 -16.37 -0.23 28.65
C ARG A 519 -15.33 0.00 29.76
N PRO A 520 -14.36 -0.91 29.96
CA PRO A 520 -13.43 -0.83 31.10
C PRO A 520 -12.25 0.14 30.93
N VAL A 521 -11.73 0.37 29.71
CA VAL A 521 -10.44 1.10 29.51
C VAL A 521 -10.64 2.42 28.75
N LYS A 522 -11.14 3.42 29.46
CA LYS A 522 -11.55 4.73 28.91
C LYS A 522 -10.39 5.59 28.39
N ILE A 523 -9.20 5.48 28.99
CA ILE A 523 -8.00 6.17 28.50
C ILE A 523 -7.59 5.69 27.10
N SER A 524 -7.73 4.39 26.82
CA SER A 524 -7.48 3.81 25.49
C SER A 524 -8.56 4.26 24.50
N ASP A 525 -9.81 4.32 24.95
CA ASP A 525 -10.93 4.78 24.13
C ASP A 525 -10.72 6.24 23.68
N SER A 526 -10.17 7.12 24.52
CA SER A 526 -9.81 8.49 24.12
C SER A 526 -8.89 8.55 22.91
N GLY A 527 -7.76 7.83 22.94
CA GLY A 527 -6.82 7.80 21.82
C GLY A 527 -7.40 7.18 20.55
N ARG A 528 -8.23 6.13 20.70
CA ARG A 528 -8.92 5.46 19.58
C ARG A 528 -9.95 6.37 18.93
N ILE A 529 -10.83 6.97 19.72
CA ILE A 529 -11.85 7.93 19.25
C ILE A 529 -11.17 9.10 18.54
N ARG A 530 -10.11 9.66 19.13
CA ARG A 530 -9.35 10.76 18.50
C ARG A 530 -8.84 10.38 17.10
N ASN A 531 -8.26 9.19 16.95
CA ASN A 531 -7.77 8.73 15.65
C ASN A 531 -8.93 8.45 14.69
N GLU A 532 -10.00 7.79 15.15
CA GLU A 532 -11.12 7.41 14.29
C GLU A 532 -11.94 8.59 13.81
N LEU A 533 -12.10 9.67 14.60
CA LEU A 533 -12.75 10.89 14.14
C LEU A 533 -12.02 11.50 12.95
N GLN A 534 -10.68 11.48 12.98
CA GLN A 534 -9.84 11.97 11.89
C GLN A 534 -9.93 11.10 10.62
N THR A 535 -10.37 9.84 10.72
CA THR A 535 -10.66 9.01 9.52
C THR A 535 -12.10 9.19 9.07
N MET A 536 -13.03 9.21 10.02
CA MET A 536 -14.46 9.08 9.77
C MET A 536 -15.11 10.39 9.32
N ILE A 537 -14.76 11.50 9.94
CA ILE A 537 -15.33 12.83 9.67
C ILE A 537 -14.26 13.93 9.67
N PRO A 538 -13.13 13.76 8.97
CA PRO A 538 -12.04 14.74 8.96
C PRO A 538 -12.52 16.15 8.60
N GLN A 539 -13.43 16.31 7.64
CA GLN A 539 -14.04 17.60 7.23
C GLN A 539 -14.76 18.37 8.35
N ALA A 540 -15.13 17.67 9.43
CA ALA A 540 -15.80 18.26 10.58
C ALA A 540 -14.85 18.65 11.71
N LEU A 541 -13.53 18.46 11.56
CA LEU A 541 -12.56 18.71 12.62
C LEU A 541 -11.84 20.05 12.42
N GLU A 542 -11.84 20.91 13.45
CA GLU A 542 -10.96 22.08 13.54
C GLU A 542 -9.88 21.79 14.59
N HIS A 543 -8.62 21.93 14.21
CA HIS A 543 -7.48 21.72 15.10
C HIS A 543 -7.01 23.05 15.71
N ASP A 544 -6.95 23.12 17.03
CA ASP A 544 -6.47 24.27 17.81
C ASP A 544 -5.41 23.79 18.81
N GLY A 545 -4.17 23.69 18.34
CA GLY A 545 -3.06 23.10 19.09
C GLY A 545 -3.32 21.63 19.45
N GLU A 546 -3.49 21.36 20.75
CA GLU A 546 -3.81 20.01 21.24
C GLU A 546 -5.32 19.72 21.28
N ARG A 547 -6.16 20.73 21.05
CA ARG A 547 -7.62 20.61 21.03
C ARG A 547 -8.14 20.35 19.61
N ILE A 548 -9.28 19.67 19.54
CA ILE A 548 -10.02 19.35 18.33
C ILE A 548 -11.48 19.73 18.58
N ARG A 549 -12.01 20.67 17.79
CA ARG A 549 -13.45 21.00 17.74
C ARG A 549 -14.12 20.16 16.67
N VAL A 550 -15.17 19.44 17.03
CA VAL A 550 -16.00 18.64 16.12
C VAL A 550 -17.25 19.41 15.77
N ARG A 551 -17.35 19.82 14.50
CA ARG A 551 -18.41 20.65 13.89
C ARG A 551 -19.39 19.76 13.12
N PHE A 552 -20.40 19.21 13.79
CA PHE A 552 -21.32 18.25 13.13
C PHE A 552 -22.11 18.87 11.97
N GLU A 553 -22.30 20.19 11.95
CA GLU A 553 -22.94 20.93 10.86
C GLU A 553 -22.18 20.81 9.53
N ARG A 554 -20.88 20.50 9.58
CA ARG A 554 -20.03 20.29 8.39
C ARG A 554 -20.09 18.86 7.83
N ILE A 555 -20.77 17.93 8.52
CA ILE A 555 -20.83 16.53 8.08
C ILE A 555 -21.90 16.36 7.00
N ASN A 556 -21.46 16.06 5.78
CA ASN A 556 -22.35 15.67 4.69
C ASN A 556 -23.09 14.36 5.02
N GLU A 557 -24.40 14.34 4.82
CA GLU A 557 -25.27 13.17 5.11
C GLU A 557 -24.91 11.93 4.28
N MET A 558 -24.31 12.14 3.10
CA MET A 558 -23.77 11.08 2.25
C MET A 558 -22.51 10.42 2.85
N VAL A 559 -21.81 11.11 3.76
CA VAL A 559 -20.65 10.56 4.50
C VAL A 559 -21.14 9.84 5.74
N LEU A 560 -22.01 10.49 6.51
CA LEU A 560 -22.59 9.92 7.74
C LEU A 560 -24.03 10.40 7.88
N SER A 561 -25.00 9.48 7.96
CA SER A 561 -26.41 9.83 8.10
C SER A 561 -26.68 10.60 9.41
N ARG A 562 -27.75 11.40 9.44
CA ARG A 562 -28.13 12.19 10.62
C ARG A 562 -28.29 11.36 11.88
N ASP A 563 -28.85 10.16 11.78
CA ASP A 563 -28.98 9.25 12.92
C ASP A 563 -27.62 8.82 13.47
N LYS A 564 -26.67 8.52 12.57
CA LYS A 564 -25.30 8.16 12.98
C LYS A 564 -24.56 9.36 13.55
N GLN A 565 -24.74 10.56 12.97
CA GLN A 565 -24.19 11.81 13.51
C GLN A 565 -24.68 12.05 14.95
N ALA A 566 -25.99 11.94 15.19
CA ALA A 566 -26.59 12.13 16.52
C ALA A 566 -26.02 11.13 17.54
N LYS A 567 -25.91 9.85 17.16
CA LYS A 567 -25.30 8.81 18.01
C LYS A 567 -23.85 9.12 18.37
N ILE A 568 -23.03 9.53 17.39
CA ILE A 568 -21.63 9.91 17.67
C ILE A 568 -21.59 11.13 18.60
N ARG A 569 -22.41 12.16 18.35
CA ARG A 569 -22.48 13.34 19.22
C ARG A 569 -22.75 12.94 20.68
N THR A 570 -23.76 12.10 20.92
CA THR A 570 -24.08 11.58 22.25
C THR A 570 -22.91 10.85 22.91
N VAL A 571 -22.21 9.98 22.17
CA VAL A 571 -21.04 9.26 22.67
C VAL A 571 -19.92 10.25 23.06
N LEU A 572 -19.62 11.21 22.19
CA LEU A 572 -18.56 12.20 22.41
C LEU A 572 -18.86 13.09 23.63
N GLU A 573 -20.10 13.58 23.76
CA GLU A 573 -20.56 14.37 24.90
C GLU A 573 -20.48 13.57 26.20
N TRP A 574 -20.86 12.27 26.18
CA TRP A 574 -20.77 11.40 27.34
C TRP A 574 -19.32 11.24 27.82
N TYR A 575 -18.38 10.93 26.91
CA TYR A 575 -16.96 10.79 27.26
C TYR A 575 -16.37 12.09 27.78
N LYS A 576 -16.72 13.24 27.16
CA LYS A 576 -16.27 14.55 27.62
C LYS A 576 -16.78 14.87 29.04
N ALA A 577 -18.02 14.52 29.34
CA ALA A 577 -18.62 14.76 30.65
C ALA A 577 -18.07 13.83 31.75
N HIS A 578 -17.92 12.54 31.46
CA HIS A 578 -17.55 11.53 32.47
C HIS A 578 -16.03 11.32 32.60
N HIS A 579 -15.27 11.68 31.57
CA HIS A 579 -13.82 11.48 31.51
C HIS A 579 -13.08 12.75 31.02
N PRO A 580 -13.32 13.93 31.64
CA PRO A 580 -12.86 15.22 31.13
C PRO A 580 -11.34 15.33 31.01
N VAL A 581 -10.57 14.65 31.87
CA VAL A 581 -9.09 14.66 31.82
C VAL A 581 -8.59 13.97 30.55
N TRP A 582 -9.13 12.80 30.21
CA TRP A 582 -8.67 12.06 29.02
C TRP A 582 -9.22 12.63 27.72
N PHE A 583 -10.32 13.39 27.78
CA PHE A 583 -10.97 14.03 26.65
C PHE A 583 -10.80 15.56 26.68
N GLU A 584 -9.78 16.08 27.36
CA GLU A 584 -9.50 17.53 27.42
C GLU A 584 -9.20 18.13 26.05
N TRP A 585 -8.74 17.28 25.12
CA TRP A 585 -8.51 17.61 23.73
C TRP A 585 -9.82 17.81 22.95
N LEU A 586 -10.97 17.35 23.42
CA LEU A 586 -12.21 17.31 22.65
C LEU A 586 -13.14 18.48 22.96
N GLU A 587 -13.61 19.15 21.91
CA GLU A 587 -14.70 20.11 21.95
C GLU A 587 -15.79 19.70 20.95
N VAL A 588 -17.03 19.57 21.43
CA VAL A 588 -18.19 19.18 20.61
C VAL A 588 -19.02 20.43 20.39
N VAL A 589 -19.22 20.82 19.13
CA VAL A 589 -19.98 22.00 18.74
C VAL A 589 -21.18 21.58 17.90
#